data_AF-S4PQL5-F1
#
_entry.id   AF-S4PQL5-F1
#
_cell.length_a   1.000
_cell.length_b   1.000
_cell.length_c   1.000
_cell.angle_alpha   90.00
_cell.angle_beta   90.00
_cell.angle_gamma   90.00
#
_symmetry.space_group_name_H-M   'P 1'
#
loop_
_entity.id
_entity.type
_entity.pdbx_description
1 polymer ?
#
loop_
_entity_poly.entity_id
_entity_poly.type
_entity_poly.pdbx_seq_one_letter_code
_entity_poly.pdbx_strand_id
1 'polypeptide(L)'
;ADGEVGRIPSHENDVGIVRVQDPKWPSRSSSSWLKVVPFGFRRLLKWITTTYNNVPIIVTENGYADFSGVEDTARVSYYCHYLNSLLHAIHEDKSNVQGYFAWSLMDNWEWDDGFVSRFGLYL
;
A
#
# COMPACT_ATOMS: atom_id res chain seq x y z
N ALA A 1 12.99 -20.86 -5.76
CA ALA A 1 13.31 -20.34 -7.10
C ALA A 1 14.38 -19.29 -6.88
N ASP A 2 15.51 -19.43 -7.54
CA ASP A 2 16.79 -18.79 -7.20
C ASP A 2 16.85 -17.31 -7.65
N GLY A 3 15.73 -16.59 -7.55
CA GLY A 3 15.65 -15.15 -7.84
C GLY A 3 15.79 -14.76 -9.31
N GLU A 4 16.22 -15.66 -10.20
CA GLU A 4 16.38 -15.36 -11.63
C GLU A 4 15.02 -15.38 -12.36
N VAL A 5 14.58 -14.21 -12.83
CA VAL A 5 13.33 -14.03 -13.57
C VAL A 5 13.52 -12.97 -14.67
N GLY A 6 13.28 -13.34 -15.93
CA GLY A 6 13.22 -12.40 -17.06
C GLY A 6 14.45 -12.40 -17.98
N ARG A 7 14.61 -11.32 -18.77
CA ARG A 7 15.75 -11.15 -19.69
C ARG A 7 17.01 -10.75 -18.93
N ILE A 8 18.19 -11.07 -19.46
CA ILE A 8 19.48 -10.69 -18.86
C ILE A 8 20.14 -9.67 -19.79
N PRO A 9 20.44 -8.44 -19.33
CA PRO A 9 20.27 -7.90 -17.96
C PRO A 9 18.84 -7.41 -17.65
N SER A 10 18.42 -7.48 -16.37
CA SER A 10 17.18 -6.88 -15.87
C SER A 10 17.24 -6.54 -14.38
N HIS A 11 16.49 -5.53 -13.97
CA HIS A 11 16.33 -5.14 -12.57
C HIS A 11 15.77 -6.30 -11.71
N GLU A 12 14.89 -7.14 -12.27
CA GLU A 12 14.32 -8.30 -11.58
C GLU A 12 15.39 -9.31 -11.15
N ASN A 13 16.40 -9.52 -11.99
CA ASN A 13 17.53 -10.40 -11.66
C ASN A 13 18.44 -9.75 -10.62
N ASP A 14 18.66 -8.42 -10.71
CA ASP A 14 19.52 -7.69 -9.79
C ASP A 14 18.99 -7.67 -8.34
N VAL A 15 17.67 -7.66 -8.15
CA VAL A 15 17.06 -7.71 -6.80
C VAL A 15 17.08 -9.09 -6.17
N GLY A 16 17.30 -10.17 -6.94
CA GLY A 16 17.40 -11.53 -6.43
C GLY A 16 16.14 -12.07 -5.74
N ILE A 17 14.96 -11.53 -6.06
CA ILE A 17 13.68 -11.94 -5.46
C ILE A 17 12.62 -12.26 -6.52
N VAL A 18 11.78 -13.25 -6.24
CA VAL A 18 10.59 -13.54 -7.05
C VAL A 18 9.38 -12.83 -6.42
N ARG A 19 8.77 -11.92 -7.17
CA ARG A 19 7.54 -11.23 -6.74
C ARG A 19 6.32 -12.08 -7.08
N VAL A 20 5.43 -12.29 -6.12
CA VAL A 20 4.19 -13.04 -6.29
C VAL A 20 3.03 -12.24 -5.73
N GLN A 21 1.91 -12.22 -6.46
CA GLN A 21 0.65 -11.62 -6.04
C GLN A 21 -0.45 -12.66 -6.18
N ASP A 22 -1.39 -12.71 -5.23
CA ASP A 22 -2.56 -13.57 -5.37
C ASP A 22 -3.48 -12.97 -6.45
N PRO A 23 -3.79 -13.72 -7.53
CA PRO A 23 -4.64 -13.22 -8.62
C PRO A 23 -6.07 -12.90 -8.17
N LYS A 24 -6.50 -13.38 -6.99
CA LYS A 24 -7.81 -13.08 -6.42
C LYS A 24 -7.88 -11.70 -5.78
N TRP A 25 -6.75 -11.06 -5.48
CA TRP A 25 -6.75 -9.74 -4.86
C TRP A 25 -7.21 -8.67 -5.86
N PRO A 26 -8.09 -7.74 -5.43
CA PRO A 26 -8.56 -6.68 -6.30
C PRO A 26 -7.41 -5.84 -6.88
N SER A 27 -7.43 -5.65 -8.20
CA SER A 27 -6.35 -5.09 -9.00
C SER A 27 -6.83 -3.95 -9.91
N ARG A 28 -7.66 -3.05 -9.38
CA ARG A 28 -8.18 -1.89 -10.14
C ARG A 28 -7.33 -0.63 -10.01
N SER A 29 -6.17 -0.71 -9.36
CA SER A 29 -5.28 0.44 -9.22
C SER A 29 -4.58 0.75 -10.53
N SER A 30 -4.24 2.02 -10.76
CA SER A 30 -3.39 2.42 -11.87
C SER A 30 -1.95 1.91 -11.76
N SER A 31 -1.51 1.54 -10.55
CA SER A 31 -0.22 0.92 -10.30
C SER A 31 -0.34 -0.61 -10.28
N SER A 32 0.34 -1.30 -11.20
CA SER A 32 0.27 -2.76 -11.36
C SER A 32 0.68 -3.55 -10.11
N TRP A 33 1.63 -2.99 -9.35
CA TRP A 33 2.16 -3.54 -8.11
C TRP A 33 1.20 -3.38 -6.91
N LEU A 34 0.23 -2.46 -6.98
CA LEU A 34 -0.65 -2.12 -5.86
C LEU A 34 -1.95 -2.94 -5.92
N LYS A 35 -2.12 -3.82 -4.93
CA LYS A 35 -3.37 -4.59 -4.72
C LYS A 35 -4.07 -4.14 -3.44
N VAL A 36 -5.39 -4.25 -3.42
CA VAL A 36 -6.21 -3.81 -2.27
C VAL A 36 -6.34 -4.96 -1.26
N VAL A 37 -5.55 -4.91 -0.18
CA VAL A 37 -5.44 -5.99 0.82
C VAL A 37 -5.48 -5.42 2.25
N PRO A 38 -6.61 -4.85 2.69
CA PRO A 38 -6.72 -4.13 3.97
C PRO A 38 -6.44 -5.03 5.19
N PHE A 39 -6.83 -6.30 5.15
CA PHE A 39 -6.50 -7.25 6.21
C PHE A 39 -4.98 -7.48 6.34
N GLY A 40 -4.23 -7.34 5.25
CA GLY A 40 -2.77 -7.42 5.23
C GLY A 40 -2.15 -6.27 6.03
N PHE A 41 -2.73 -5.08 5.94
CA PHE A 41 -2.30 -3.92 6.72
C PHE A 41 -2.45 -4.13 8.23
N ARG A 42 -3.61 -4.64 8.69
CA ARG A 42 -3.80 -5.05 10.10
C ARG A 42 -2.77 -6.09 10.54
N ARG A 43 -2.55 -7.13 9.71
CA ARG A 43 -1.55 -8.18 9.99
C ARG A 43 -0.14 -7.63 10.10
N LEU A 44 0.24 -6.69 9.24
CA LEU A 44 1.54 -6.03 9.28
C LEU A 44 1.72 -5.25 10.58
N LEU A 45 0.75 -4.41 10.96
CA LEU A 45 0.80 -3.64 12.20
C LEU A 45 0.91 -4.55 13.42
N LYS A 46 0.10 -5.62 13.47
CA LYS A 46 0.18 -6.64 14.52
C LYS A 46 1.56 -7.30 14.58
N TRP A 47 2.12 -7.66 13.42
CA TRP A 47 3.46 -8.25 13.35
C TRP A 47 4.51 -7.28 13.89
N ILE A 48 4.50 -6.00 13.49
CA ILE A 48 5.40 -4.97 14.02
C ILE A 48 5.25 -4.85 15.54
N THR A 49 4.01 -4.75 16.03
CA THR A 49 3.70 -4.68 17.47
C THR A 49 4.29 -5.86 18.24
N THR A 50 4.12 -7.09 17.75
CA THR A 50 4.68 -8.28 18.44
C THR A 50 6.20 -8.39 18.32
N THR A 51 6.77 -8.01 17.18
CA THR A 51 8.20 -8.20 16.88
C THR A 51 9.07 -7.17 17.58
N TYR A 52 8.59 -5.93 17.68
CA TYR A 52 9.34 -4.80 18.22
C TYR A 52 8.81 -4.33 19.58
N ASN A 53 8.08 -5.17 20.31
CA ASN A 53 7.59 -4.85 21.66
C ASN A 53 6.75 -3.56 21.73
N ASN A 54 5.81 -3.42 20.79
CA ASN A 54 4.80 -2.35 20.72
C ASN A 54 5.33 -0.91 20.80
N VAL A 55 6.44 -0.64 20.10
CA VAL A 55 6.92 0.74 19.89
C VAL A 55 5.84 1.63 19.27
N PRO A 56 5.90 2.96 19.48
CA PRO A 56 5.11 3.93 18.72
C PRO A 56 5.24 3.74 17.21
N ILE A 57 4.10 3.69 16.51
CA ILE A 57 4.02 3.58 15.06
C ILE A 57 3.38 4.85 14.49
N ILE A 58 4.02 5.42 13.46
CA ILE A 58 3.41 6.44 12.60
C ILE A 58 3.35 5.85 11.20
N VAL A 59 2.16 5.76 10.63
CA VAL A 59 1.96 5.36 9.24
C VAL A 59 2.21 6.60 8.39
N THR A 60 3.40 6.70 7.82
CA THR A 60 3.82 7.89 7.05
C THR A 60 3.22 7.93 5.66
N GLU A 61 2.88 6.78 5.09
CA GLU A 61 2.25 6.67 3.77
C GLU A 61 1.26 5.52 3.73
N ASN A 62 0.06 5.81 3.22
CA ASN A 62 -0.90 4.82 2.77
C ASN A 62 -1.83 5.48 1.75
N GLY A 63 -2.05 4.83 0.60
CA GLY A 63 -2.73 5.47 -0.51
C GLY A 63 -3.14 4.52 -1.62
N TYR A 64 -3.93 5.04 -2.57
CA TYR A 64 -4.43 4.28 -3.71
C TYR A 64 -4.30 5.10 -5.00
N ALA A 65 -3.62 4.49 -5.97
CA ALA A 65 -3.49 5.04 -7.32
C ALA A 65 -4.75 4.74 -8.13
N ASP A 66 -5.38 5.77 -8.66
CA ASP A 66 -6.50 5.66 -9.61
C ASP A 66 -6.12 6.24 -10.98
N PHE A 67 -6.88 5.89 -12.02
CA PHE A 67 -6.90 6.60 -13.30
C PHE A 67 -7.99 7.68 -13.34
N SER A 68 -8.95 7.63 -12.41
CA SER A 68 -10.09 8.54 -12.35
C SER A 68 -9.69 9.97 -11.99
N GLY A 69 -10.52 10.93 -12.39
CA GLY A 69 -10.45 12.32 -11.92
C GLY A 69 -11.08 12.49 -10.54
N VAL A 70 -11.87 13.54 -10.36
CA VAL A 70 -12.49 13.92 -9.07
C VAL A 70 -13.41 12.83 -8.48
N GLU A 71 -14.06 12.02 -9.33
CA GLU A 71 -14.94 10.93 -8.88
C GLU A 71 -14.13 9.64 -8.64
N ASP A 72 -13.50 9.55 -7.46
CA ASP A 72 -12.52 8.53 -7.08
C ASP A 72 -13.05 7.50 -6.07
N THR A 73 -14.24 6.95 -6.34
CA THR A 73 -14.92 6.01 -5.43
C THR A 73 -14.08 4.79 -4.99
N ALA A 74 -13.15 4.34 -5.84
CA ALA A 74 -12.22 3.26 -5.49
C ALA A 74 -11.20 3.70 -4.42
N ARG A 75 -10.68 4.93 -4.50
CA ARG A 75 -9.82 5.54 -3.49
C ARG A 75 -10.56 5.75 -2.17
N VAL A 76 -11.81 6.23 -2.22
CA VAL A 76 -12.67 6.33 -1.02
C VAL A 76 -12.84 4.95 -0.37
N SER A 77 -13.19 3.93 -1.16
CA SER A 77 -13.34 2.57 -0.67
C SER A 77 -12.04 2.02 -0.06
N TYR A 78 -10.89 2.30 -0.68
CA TYR A 78 -9.58 1.91 -0.16
C TYR A 78 -9.35 2.50 1.23
N TYR A 79 -9.47 3.83 1.39
CA TYR A 79 -9.25 4.48 2.68
C TYR A 79 -10.22 3.98 3.75
N CYS A 80 -11.51 3.81 3.43
CA CYS A 80 -12.48 3.25 4.39
C CYS A 80 -12.05 1.88 4.91
N HIS A 81 -11.64 0.96 4.03
CA HIS A 81 -11.24 -0.39 4.45
C HIS A 81 -9.89 -0.42 5.21
N TYR A 82 -8.92 0.40 4.80
CA TYR A 82 -7.61 0.46 5.44
C TYR A 82 -7.67 1.17 6.80
N LEU A 83 -8.43 2.25 6.92
CA LEU A 83 -8.69 2.92 8.20
C LEU A 83 -9.49 2.03 9.14
N ASN A 84 -10.47 1.26 8.64
CA ASN A 84 -11.14 0.27 9.49
C ASN A 84 -10.16 -0.81 10.00
N SER A 85 -9.25 -1.27 9.14
CA SER A 85 -8.19 -2.22 9.54
C SER A 85 -7.20 -1.62 10.53
N LEU A 86 -6.89 -0.33 10.41
CA LEU A 86 -6.09 0.44 11.36
C LEU A 86 -6.77 0.50 12.73
N LEU A 87 -8.06 0.84 12.76
CA LEU A 87 -8.85 0.90 13.98
C LEU A 87 -8.92 -0.45 14.68
N HIS A 88 -9.11 -1.54 13.93
CA HIS A 88 -9.01 -2.89 14.49
C HIS A 88 -7.61 -3.19 15.07
N ALA A 89 -6.53 -2.79 14.40
CA ALA A 89 -5.17 -2.97 14.91
C ALA A 89 -4.93 -2.20 16.22
N ILE A 90 -5.46 -0.98 16.34
CA ILE A 90 -5.36 -0.14 17.54
C ILE A 90 -6.23 -0.71 18.68
N HIS A 91 -7.51 -0.95 18.42
CA HIS A 91 -8.48 -1.23 19.46
C HIS A 91 -8.52 -2.71 19.88
N GLU A 92 -8.33 -3.64 18.95
CA GLU A 92 -8.37 -5.08 19.24
C GLU A 92 -6.97 -5.64 19.46
N ASP A 93 -6.02 -5.34 18.57
CA ASP A 93 -4.66 -5.90 18.65
C ASP A 93 -3.70 -5.06 19.52
N LYS A 94 -4.16 -3.91 20.05
CA LYS A 94 -3.40 -3.00 20.94
C LYS A 94 -2.12 -2.44 20.33
N SER A 95 -2.11 -2.26 19.00
CA SER A 95 -1.00 -1.64 18.29
C SER A 95 -0.90 -0.14 18.65
N ASN A 96 0.29 0.32 19.08
CA ASN A 96 0.54 1.71 19.48
C ASN A 96 0.71 2.64 18.26
N VAL A 97 -0.34 2.78 17.44
CA VAL A 97 -0.34 3.73 16.32
C VAL A 97 -0.69 5.13 16.82
N GLN A 98 0.15 6.11 16.49
CA GLN A 98 0.05 7.49 16.95
C GLN A 98 -0.25 8.50 15.83
N GLY A 99 -0.08 8.09 14.58
CA GLY A 99 -0.32 8.96 13.43
C GLY A 99 -0.54 8.18 12.14
N TYR A 100 -1.23 8.82 11.22
CA TYR A 100 -1.51 8.30 9.89
C TYR A 100 -1.52 9.47 8.90
N PHE A 101 -0.72 9.34 7.84
CA PHE A 101 -0.64 10.30 6.76
C PHE A 101 -1.04 9.61 5.45
N ALA A 102 -2.03 10.19 4.78
CA ALA A 102 -2.48 9.75 3.47
C ALA A 102 -1.41 10.10 2.43
N TRP A 103 -1.08 9.13 1.58
CA TRP A 103 -0.33 9.39 0.34
C TRP A 103 -1.34 9.55 -0.81
N SER A 104 -1.56 10.74 -1.34
CA SER A 104 -0.89 12.01 -0.99
C SER A 104 -1.90 13.15 -0.92
N LEU A 105 -1.45 14.31 -0.43
CA LEU A 105 -2.30 15.50 -0.38
C LEU A 105 -2.80 15.87 -1.78
N MET A 106 -1.91 15.91 -2.76
CA MET A 106 -2.22 16.30 -4.14
C MET A 106 -1.51 15.40 -5.14
N ASP A 107 -2.07 15.28 -6.35
CA ASP A 107 -1.42 14.57 -7.44
C ASP A 107 -0.01 15.12 -7.67
N ASN A 108 0.94 14.22 -7.89
CA ASN A 108 2.35 14.55 -8.02
C ASN A 108 3.03 13.67 -9.08
N TRP A 109 4.35 13.84 -9.23
CA TRP A 109 5.15 13.01 -10.13
C TRP A 109 5.47 11.68 -9.46
N GLU A 110 4.74 10.62 -9.83
CA GLU A 110 4.87 9.27 -9.29
C GLU A 110 6.01 8.51 -9.99
N TRP A 111 7.24 8.97 -9.77
CA TRP A 111 8.48 8.29 -10.15
C TRP A 111 8.50 7.83 -11.62
N ASP A 112 8.65 6.52 -11.86
CA ASP A 112 8.71 5.92 -13.20
C ASP A 112 7.35 5.95 -13.93
N ASP A 113 6.24 6.11 -13.19
CA ASP A 113 4.88 6.25 -13.75
C ASP A 113 4.55 7.70 -14.15
N GLY A 114 5.39 8.67 -13.78
CA GLY A 114 5.17 10.09 -14.06
C GLY A 114 3.83 10.58 -13.50
N PHE A 115 3.00 11.21 -14.35
CA PHE A 115 1.66 11.71 -13.94
C PHE A 115 0.52 10.73 -14.27
N VAL A 116 0.83 9.49 -14.65
CA VAL A 116 -0.19 8.49 -15.00
C VAL A 116 -0.88 7.96 -13.75
N SER A 117 -0.11 7.63 -12.73
CA SER A 117 -0.60 7.10 -11.45
C SER A 117 -0.95 8.25 -10.50
N ARG A 118 -2.23 8.39 -10.17
CA ARG A 118 -2.75 9.50 -9.35
C ARG A 118 -3.08 9.05 -7.95
N PHE A 119 -2.34 9.55 -6.96
CA PHE A 119 -2.54 9.24 -5.53
C PHE A 119 -3.17 10.38 -4.73
N GLY A 120 -3.30 11.57 -5.32
CA GLY A 120 -3.74 12.77 -4.63
C GLY A 120 -5.19 12.67 -4.16
N LEU A 121 -5.45 13.23 -2.98
CA LEU A 121 -6.81 13.60 -2.55
C LEU A 121 -7.31 14.85 -3.30
N TYR A 122 -6.38 15.64 -3.83
CA TYR A 122 -6.64 16.82 -4.63
C TYR A 122 -5.90 16.72 -5.98
N LEU A 123 -6.50 17.33 -7.01
CA LEU A 123 -5.88 17.51 -8.32
C LEU A 123 -4.88 18.66 -8.31
#